data_AF-A0A958P7E9-F1
#
_entry.id   AF-A0A958P7E9-F1
#
_cell.length_a   1.000
_cell.length_b   1.000
_cell.length_c   1.000
_cell.angle_alpha   90.00
_cell.angle_beta   90.00
_cell.angle_gamma   90.00
#
_symmetry.space_group_name_H-M   'P 1'
#
loop_
_entity.id
_entity.type
_entity.pdbx_description
1 polymer ?
#
loop_
_entity_poly.entity_id
_entity_poly.type
_entity_poly.pdbx_seq_one_letter_code
_entity_poly.pdbx_strand_id
1 'polypeptide(L)'
;MGKHLKLISTEYLQESSNKVKVDWFEVFNILKAKTQFSLEDFEYYIISSSLYSCKIEGNTLDANSFFRNRGKKTSPKKKEVQEIETLIEAYKFASENKLNRTNFFKTHAILSKTLLPAKERGVLRKEQVGIRDSKTLKPVYLAVEPQF
;
A
#
# COMPACT_ATOMS: atom_id res chain seq x y z
N MET A 1 -16.25 35.34 14.47
CA MET A 1 -15.37 36.21 13.65
C MET A 1 -13.97 35.61 13.64
N GLY A 2 -13.54 35.05 12.51
CA GLY A 2 -12.29 34.29 12.40
C GLY A 2 -11.06 35.19 12.46
N LYS A 3 -9.99 34.71 13.10
CA LYS A 3 -8.68 35.39 13.12
C LYS A 3 -8.07 35.35 11.72
N HIS A 4 -8.12 36.48 11.02
CA HIS A 4 -7.39 36.65 9.77
C HIS A 4 -5.89 36.76 10.07
N LEU A 5 -5.07 36.01 9.34
CA LEU A 5 -3.62 36.13 9.40
C LEU A 5 -3.23 37.57 9.01
N LYS A 6 -2.41 38.22 9.84
CA LYS A 6 -1.84 39.55 9.55
C LYS A 6 -0.36 39.41 9.28
N LEU A 7 0.10 40.07 8.21
CA LEU A 7 1.54 40.23 7.95
C LEU A 7 2.15 41.07 9.07
N ILE A 8 3.29 40.62 9.59
CA ILE A 8 3.98 41.25 10.73
C ILE A 8 4.68 42.55 10.30
N SER A 9 5.20 42.62 9.07
CA SER A 9 5.71 43.85 8.44
C SER A 9 5.87 43.66 6.92
N THR A 10 5.71 44.73 6.15
CA THR A 10 5.94 44.77 4.69
C THR A 10 7.19 45.57 4.31
N GLU A 11 7.95 46.06 5.29
CA GLU A 11 9.08 46.97 5.09
C GLU A 11 10.17 46.37 4.20
N TYR A 12 10.52 45.11 4.42
CA TYR A 12 11.60 44.43 3.68
C TYR A 12 11.13 43.69 2.43
N LEU A 13 9.84 43.77 2.11
CA LEU A 13 9.22 42.97 1.06
C LEU A 13 9.68 43.42 -0.33
N GLN A 14 9.80 44.74 -0.54
CA GLN A 14 10.35 45.30 -1.79
C GLN A 14 11.82 44.95 -1.99
N GLU A 15 12.65 45.13 -0.97
CA GLU A 15 14.08 44.80 -1.04
C GLU A 15 14.30 43.31 -1.33
N SER A 16 13.55 42.45 -0.66
CA SER A 16 13.59 41.00 -0.88
C SER A 16 13.11 40.63 -2.28
N SER A 17 12.02 41.22 -2.76
CA SER A 17 11.51 40.99 -4.12
C SER A 17 12.47 41.46 -5.21
N ASN A 18 13.23 42.54 -4.97
CA ASN A 18 14.20 43.05 -5.93
C ASN A 18 15.48 42.20 -5.99
N LYS A 19 15.89 41.62 -4.86
CA LYS A 19 17.03 40.70 -4.78
C LYS A 19 16.71 39.33 -5.37
N VAL A 20 15.47 38.88 -5.19
CA VAL A 20 14.99 37.59 -5.70
C VAL A 20 14.42 37.79 -7.10
N LYS A 21 15.22 37.49 -8.12
CA LYS A 21 14.78 37.46 -9.54
C LYS A 21 13.92 36.22 -9.84
N VAL A 22 12.90 35.97 -9.03
CA VAL A 22 11.96 34.86 -9.20
C VAL A 22 10.56 35.45 -9.28
N ASP A 23 9.88 35.16 -10.37
CA ASP A 23 8.45 35.45 -10.47
C ASP A 23 7.69 34.41 -9.62
N TRP A 24 7.33 34.83 -8.40
CA TRP A 24 6.58 33.97 -7.49
C TRP A 24 5.19 33.62 -8.01
N PHE A 25 4.57 34.46 -8.85
CA PHE A 25 3.29 34.13 -9.48
C PHE A 25 3.47 33.05 -10.54
N GLU A 26 4.54 33.10 -11.33
CA GLU A 26 4.90 32.03 -12.27
C GLU A 26 5.15 30.71 -11.53
N VAL A 27 5.97 30.73 -10.47
CA VAL A 27 6.23 29.55 -9.63
C VAL A 27 4.93 28.98 -9.06
N PHE A 28 4.03 29.84 -8.54
CA PHE A 28 2.75 29.40 -8.00
C PHE A 28 1.83 28.80 -9.09
N ASN A 29 1.87 29.35 -10.30
CA ASN A 29 1.12 28.82 -11.45
C ASN A 29 1.67 27.49 -11.97
N ILE A 30 2.96 27.21 -11.75
CA ILE A 30 3.56 25.88 -12.01
C ILE A 30 3.14 24.88 -10.94
N LEU A 31 2.97 25.32 -9.68
CA LEU A 31 2.46 24.53 -8.55
C LEU A 31 0.96 24.22 -8.67
N LYS A 32 0.47 23.84 -9.86
CA LYS A 32 -0.86 23.25 -9.98
C LYS A 32 -0.88 21.95 -9.20
N ALA A 33 -1.72 21.89 -8.18
CA ALA A 33 -1.99 20.64 -7.47
C ALA A 33 -2.36 19.58 -8.50
N LYS A 34 -1.65 18.44 -8.48
CA LYS A 34 -1.99 17.28 -9.28
C LYS A 34 -3.43 16.88 -8.91
N THR A 35 -4.37 17.06 -9.84
CA THR A 35 -5.79 16.76 -9.61
C THR A 35 -6.13 15.30 -9.88
N GLN A 36 -5.23 14.58 -10.53
CA GLN A 36 -5.35 13.16 -10.85
C GLN A 36 -4.12 12.44 -10.34
N PHE A 37 -4.29 11.59 -9.34
CA PHE A 37 -3.22 10.76 -8.82
C PHE A 37 -3.18 9.42 -9.56
N SER A 38 -1.98 8.98 -9.93
CA SER A 38 -1.74 7.65 -10.49
C SER A 38 -1.34 6.67 -9.38
N LEU A 39 -1.33 5.39 -9.72
CA LEU A 39 -0.94 4.33 -8.80
C LEU A 39 0.55 4.42 -8.42
N GLU A 40 1.39 4.96 -9.31
CA GLU A 40 2.79 5.27 -9.01
C GLU A 40 2.90 6.31 -7.88
N ASP A 41 2.01 7.30 -7.82
CA ASP A 41 2.00 8.28 -6.72
C ASP A 41 1.73 7.60 -5.37
N PHE A 42 0.99 6.49 -5.39
CA PHE A 42 0.67 5.70 -4.21
C PHE A 42 1.59 4.49 -3.99
N GLU A 43 2.63 4.32 -4.79
CA GLU A 43 3.47 3.11 -4.72
C GLU A 43 4.06 2.91 -3.33
N TYR A 44 4.55 3.98 -2.69
CA TYR A 44 5.05 3.92 -1.32
C TYR A 44 3.98 3.46 -0.32
N TYR A 45 2.75 3.98 -0.43
CA TYR A 45 1.66 3.61 0.46
C TYR A 45 1.22 2.17 0.26
N ILE A 46 1.20 1.69 -0.99
CA ILE A 46 0.91 0.29 -1.30
C ILE A 46 1.99 -0.60 -0.70
N ILE A 47 3.27 -0.27 -0.88
CA ILE A 47 4.39 -1.02 -0.29
C ILE A 47 4.29 -1.05 1.23
N SER A 48 4.07 0.10 1.87
CA SER A 48 3.94 0.22 3.32
C SER A 48 2.76 -0.60 3.85
N SER A 49 1.59 -0.47 3.21
CA SER A 49 0.39 -1.22 3.58
C SER A 49 0.62 -2.73 3.44
N SER A 50 1.23 -3.17 2.34
CA SER A 50 1.56 -4.59 2.16
C SER A 50 2.55 -5.10 3.21
N LEU A 51 3.57 -4.31 3.55
CA LEU A 51 4.55 -4.69 4.57
C LEU A 51 3.90 -4.88 5.94
N TYR A 52 3.05 -3.95 6.38
CA TYR A 52 2.37 -4.06 7.68
C TYR A 52 1.28 -5.14 7.69
N SER A 53 0.55 -5.33 6.60
CA SER A 53 -0.38 -6.45 6.46
C SER A 53 0.33 -7.80 6.56
N CYS A 54 1.48 -7.97 5.88
CA CYS A 54 2.29 -9.18 6.04
C CYS A 54 2.80 -9.34 7.48
N LYS A 55 3.12 -8.26 8.20
CA LYS A 55 3.52 -8.33 9.62
C LYS A 55 2.42 -8.87 10.52
N ILE A 56 1.16 -8.52 10.25
CA ILE A 56 0.01 -9.07 10.99
C ILE A 56 -0.05 -10.60 10.81
N GLU A 57 0.27 -11.09 9.61
CA GLU A 57 0.33 -12.51 9.27
C GLU A 57 1.65 -13.20 9.69
N GLY A 58 2.51 -12.52 10.46
CA GLY A 58 3.72 -13.09 11.05
C GLY A 58 5.01 -12.91 10.24
N ASN A 59 5.00 -12.14 9.15
CA ASN A 59 6.23 -11.74 8.46
C ASN A 59 7.06 -10.79 9.36
N THR A 60 8.37 -11.01 9.47
CA THR A 60 9.20 -10.25 10.42
C THR A 60 9.99 -9.10 9.79
N LEU A 61 9.93 -8.98 8.46
CA LEU A 61 10.77 -8.06 7.70
C LEU A 61 10.40 -6.60 7.95
N ASP A 62 11.38 -5.76 8.32
CA ASP A 62 11.21 -4.31 8.42
C ASP A 62 11.36 -3.61 7.06
N ALA A 63 10.93 -2.35 6.98
CA ALA A 63 10.94 -1.57 5.74
C ALA A 63 12.35 -1.42 5.14
N ASN A 64 13.37 -1.10 5.96
CA ASN A 64 14.73 -0.92 5.47
C ASN A 64 15.29 -2.25 4.94
N SER A 65 15.02 -3.35 5.64
CA SER A 65 15.37 -4.69 5.16
C SER A 65 14.62 -5.09 3.91
N PHE A 66 13.35 -4.76 3.79
CA PHE A 66 12.58 -5.01 2.57
C PHE A 66 13.20 -4.29 1.36
N PHE A 67 13.39 -2.98 1.42
CA PHE A 67 13.95 -2.21 0.30
C PHE A 67 15.36 -2.68 -0.08
N ARG A 68 16.21 -2.95 0.93
CA ARG A 68 17.56 -3.50 0.70
C ARG A 68 17.55 -4.84 -0.01
N ASN A 69 16.62 -5.74 0.33
CA ASN A 69 16.54 -7.05 -0.31
C ASN A 69 15.79 -7.01 -1.65
N ARG A 70 14.81 -6.11 -1.82
CA ARG A 70 14.06 -5.92 -3.06
C ARG A 70 14.95 -5.46 -4.21
N GLY A 71 15.92 -4.58 -3.94
CA GLY A 71 16.86 -4.07 -4.94
C GLY A 71 17.98 -5.04 -5.34
N LYS A 72 18.17 -6.13 -4.61
CA LYS A 72 19.19 -7.14 -4.97
C LYS A 72 18.68 -8.02 -6.11
N LYS A 73 19.46 -8.16 -7.17
CA LYS A 73 19.20 -9.10 -8.29
C LYS A 73 19.46 -10.57 -7.94
N THR A 74 19.68 -10.89 -6.67
CA THR A 74 20.01 -12.25 -6.24
C THR A 74 18.75 -13.11 -6.24
N SER A 75 18.73 -14.11 -7.12
CA SER A 75 17.70 -15.16 -7.15
C SER A 75 18.18 -16.38 -6.34
N PRO A 76 17.30 -17.01 -5.54
CA PRO A 76 15.90 -16.67 -5.29
C PRO A 76 15.73 -15.54 -4.25
N LYS A 77 14.65 -14.75 -4.38
CA LYS A 77 14.23 -13.80 -3.34
C LYS A 77 13.91 -14.56 -2.05
N LYS A 78 14.19 -13.99 -0.87
CA LYS A 78 13.74 -14.54 0.42
C LYS A 78 12.22 -14.66 0.46
N LYS A 79 11.70 -15.71 1.11
CA LYS A 79 10.25 -15.98 1.24
C LYS A 79 9.47 -14.74 1.71
N GLU A 80 9.94 -14.08 2.77
CA GLU A 80 9.30 -12.89 3.32
C GLU A 80 9.20 -11.72 2.32
N VAL A 81 10.21 -11.56 1.46
CA VAL A 81 10.19 -10.54 0.39
C VAL A 81 9.17 -10.94 -0.67
N GLN A 82 9.10 -12.23 -1.02
CA GLN A 82 8.13 -12.72 -2.01
C GLN A 82 6.68 -12.55 -1.52
N GLU A 83 6.41 -12.77 -0.23
CA GLU A 83 5.10 -12.57 0.37
C GLU A 83 4.65 -11.10 0.25
N ILE A 84 5.52 -10.14 0.59
CA ILE A 84 5.21 -8.71 0.48
C ILE A 84 5.02 -8.30 -0.99
N GLU A 85 5.89 -8.76 -1.90
CA GLU A 85 5.78 -8.45 -3.33
C GLU A 85 4.50 -9.02 -3.95
N THR A 86 4.10 -10.23 -3.53
CA THR A 86 2.84 -10.86 -3.95
C THR A 86 1.64 -10.05 -3.47
N LEU A 87 1.66 -9.56 -2.24
CA LEU A 87 0.59 -8.70 -1.71
C LEU A 87 0.53 -7.34 -2.41
N ILE A 88 1.69 -6.75 -2.75
CA ILE A 88 1.75 -5.54 -3.60
C ILE A 88 1.08 -5.80 -4.95
N GLU A 89 1.41 -6.90 -5.63
CA GLU A 89 0.79 -7.29 -6.91
C GLU A 89 -0.75 -7.42 -6.76
N ALA A 90 -1.22 -8.04 -5.68
CA ALA A 90 -2.64 -8.19 -5.40
C ALA A 90 -3.34 -6.84 -5.17
N TYR A 91 -2.74 -5.92 -4.42
CA TYR A 91 -3.28 -4.58 -4.19
C TYR A 91 -3.30 -3.72 -5.45
N LYS A 92 -2.24 -3.76 -6.27
CA LYS A 92 -2.20 -3.09 -7.57
C LYS A 92 -3.33 -3.60 -8.47
N PHE A 93 -3.45 -4.92 -8.62
CA PHE A 93 -4.54 -5.51 -9.40
C PHE A 93 -5.93 -5.13 -8.87
N ALA A 94 -6.15 -5.20 -7.55
CA ALA A 94 -7.44 -4.88 -6.94
C ALA A 94 -7.84 -3.40 -7.09
N SER A 95 -6.87 -2.49 -7.06
CA SER A 95 -7.13 -1.04 -7.20
C SER A 95 -7.39 -0.62 -8.65
N GLU A 96 -6.84 -1.33 -9.63
CA GLU A 96 -7.05 -1.08 -11.07
C GLU A 96 -8.36 -1.67 -11.61
N ASN A 97 -9.00 -2.57 -10.86
CA ASN A 97 -10.11 -3.37 -11.35
C ASN A 97 -11.37 -3.16 -10.50
N LYS A 98 -12.53 -3.01 -11.16
CA LYS A 98 -13.82 -2.90 -10.47
C LYS A 98 -14.07 -4.13 -9.60
N LEU A 99 -14.60 -3.90 -8.40
CA LEU A 99 -15.00 -4.97 -7.49
C LEU A 99 -16.15 -5.79 -8.11
N ASN A 100 -15.84 -7.00 -8.52
CA ASN A 100 -16.79 -8.01 -8.97
C ASN A 100 -16.23 -9.41 -8.62
N ARG A 101 -17.06 -10.45 -8.79
CA ARG A 101 -16.71 -11.82 -8.43
C ARG A 101 -15.42 -12.31 -9.11
N THR A 102 -15.29 -12.08 -10.41
CA THR A 102 -14.11 -12.52 -11.20
C THR A 102 -12.84 -11.85 -10.70
N ASN A 103 -12.88 -10.54 -10.51
CA ASN A 103 -11.73 -9.77 -10.05
C ASN A 103 -11.37 -10.09 -8.60
N PHE A 104 -12.36 -10.32 -7.73
CA PHE A 104 -12.13 -10.77 -6.36
C PHE A 104 -11.35 -12.09 -6.31
N PHE A 105 -11.79 -13.09 -7.08
CA PHE A 105 -11.09 -14.38 -7.14
C PHE A 105 -9.71 -14.27 -7.78
N LYS A 106 -9.53 -13.40 -8.80
CA LYS A 106 -8.22 -13.15 -9.39
C LYS A 106 -7.26 -12.47 -8.39
N THR A 107 -7.73 -11.49 -7.63
CA THR A 107 -6.97 -10.89 -6.52
C THR A 107 -6.57 -11.94 -5.49
N HIS A 108 -7.53 -12.79 -5.07
CA HIS A 108 -7.24 -13.89 -4.14
C HIS A 108 -6.21 -14.86 -4.72
N ALA A 109 -6.27 -15.18 -6.01
CA ALA A 109 -5.31 -16.06 -6.68
C ALA A 109 -3.89 -15.50 -6.67
N ILE A 110 -3.75 -14.18 -6.86
CA ILE A 110 -2.46 -13.48 -6.77
C ILE A 110 -1.97 -13.52 -5.32
N LEU A 111 -2.78 -13.02 -4.38
CA LEU A 111 -2.45 -12.93 -2.96
C LEU A 111 -1.97 -14.26 -2.36
N SER A 112 -2.65 -15.34 -2.70
CA SER A 112 -2.43 -16.66 -2.10
C SER A 112 -1.25 -17.43 -2.71
N LYS A 113 -0.50 -16.87 -3.69
CA LYS A 113 0.64 -17.54 -4.33
C LYS A 113 1.68 -18.07 -3.33
N THR A 114 1.92 -17.34 -2.25
CA THR A 114 2.91 -17.70 -1.20
C THR A 114 2.29 -18.38 0.02
N LEU A 115 0.95 -18.46 0.08
CA LEU A 115 0.20 -18.93 1.25
C LEU A 115 -0.46 -20.29 1.03
N LEU A 116 -0.99 -20.53 -0.19
CA LEU A 116 -1.81 -21.70 -0.49
C LEU A 116 -1.26 -22.53 -1.66
N PRO A 117 -1.54 -23.84 -1.72
CA PRO A 117 -1.32 -24.66 -2.90
C PRO A 117 -2.10 -24.15 -4.12
N ALA A 118 -1.59 -24.38 -5.33
CA ALA A 118 -2.17 -23.85 -6.57
C ALA A 118 -3.68 -24.15 -6.74
N LYS A 119 -4.13 -25.33 -6.30
CA LYS A 119 -5.55 -25.78 -6.41
C LYS A 119 -6.53 -24.97 -5.54
N GLU A 120 -6.04 -24.23 -4.53
CA GLU A 120 -6.87 -23.49 -3.57
C GLU A 120 -6.84 -21.97 -3.83
N ARG A 121 -6.10 -21.53 -4.85
CA ARG A 121 -5.94 -20.12 -5.20
C ARG A 121 -7.12 -19.66 -6.05
N GLY A 122 -7.70 -18.52 -5.70
CA GLY A 122 -8.80 -17.92 -6.46
C GLY A 122 -10.11 -18.71 -6.45
N VAL A 123 -10.30 -19.60 -5.47
CA VAL A 123 -11.54 -20.37 -5.29
C VAL A 123 -12.06 -20.24 -3.88
N LEU A 124 -13.34 -20.53 -3.67
CA LEU A 124 -13.87 -20.69 -2.32
C LEU A 124 -13.35 -22.01 -1.74
N ARG A 125 -12.96 -21.97 -0.47
CA ARG A 125 -12.65 -23.18 0.30
C ARG A 125 -13.88 -24.08 0.37
N LYS A 126 -13.64 -25.39 0.49
CA LYS A 126 -14.65 -26.42 0.75
C LYS A 126 -14.46 -27.12 2.10
N GLU A 127 -13.30 -26.89 2.70
CA GLU A 127 -12.86 -27.51 3.94
C GLU A 127 -12.96 -26.51 5.09
N GLN A 128 -13.28 -27.02 6.28
CA GLN A 128 -13.36 -26.21 7.50
C GLN A 128 -12.00 -25.63 7.88
N VAL A 129 -11.98 -24.33 8.16
CA VAL A 129 -10.77 -23.61 8.60
C VAL A 129 -11.04 -22.96 9.95
N GLY A 130 -10.09 -23.11 10.87
CA GLY A 130 -10.14 -22.48 12.19
C GLY A 130 -9.61 -21.05 12.16
N ILE A 131 -10.37 -20.13 12.73
CA ILE A 131 -9.94 -18.76 13.00
C ILE A 131 -9.25 -18.75 14.37
N ARG A 132 -8.06 -18.17 14.43
CA ARG A 132 -7.21 -18.16 15.62
C ARG A 132 -6.93 -16.73 16.07
N ASP A 133 -6.77 -16.56 17.38
CA ASP A 133 -6.33 -15.30 17.95
C ASP A 133 -4.86 -15.04 17.58
N SER A 134 -4.54 -13.85 17.08
CA SER A 134 -3.20 -13.55 16.55
C SER A 134 -2.11 -13.50 17.63
N LYS A 135 -2.46 -13.27 18.90
CA LYS A 135 -1.50 -13.20 20.01
C LYS A 135 -1.24 -14.56 20.64
N THR A 136 -2.30 -15.32 20.88
CA THR A 136 -2.26 -16.59 21.63
C THR A 136 -2.26 -17.82 20.74
N LEU A 137 -2.57 -17.65 19.44
CA LEU A 137 -2.79 -18.71 18.45
C LEU A 137 -3.87 -19.73 18.82
N LYS A 138 -4.65 -19.45 19.88
CA LYS A 138 -5.74 -20.30 20.32
C LYS A 138 -6.88 -20.22 19.30
N PRO A 139 -7.56 -21.35 18.99
CA PRO A 139 -8.73 -21.34 18.14
C PRO A 139 -9.84 -20.52 18.80
N VAL A 140 -10.41 -19.57 18.06
CA VAL A 140 -11.55 -18.76 18.47
C VAL A 140 -12.84 -19.43 18.02
N TYR A 141 -12.92 -19.80 16.73
CA TYR A 141 -14.06 -20.52 16.16
C TYR A 141 -13.67 -21.20 14.83
N LEU A 142 -14.53 -22.10 14.34
CA LEU A 142 -14.43 -22.68 12.99
C LEU A 142 -15.29 -21.86 12.02
N ALA A 143 -14.69 -21.42 10.91
CA ALA A 143 -15.44 -20.71 9.89
C ALA A 143 -16.42 -21.67 9.19
N VAL A 144 -17.71 -21.35 9.22
CA VAL A 144 -18.78 -22.17 8.64
C VAL A 144 -18.68 -22.16 7.12
N GLU A 145 -18.93 -23.31 6.48
CA GLU A 145 -18.97 -23.41 5.02
C GLU A 145 -20.19 -22.67 4.44
N PRO A 146 -20.08 -22.10 3.22
CA PRO A 146 -21.25 -21.68 2.48
C PRO A 146 -22.15 -22.90 2.21
N GLN A 147 -23.37 -22.87 2.73
CA GLN A 147 -24.43 -23.82 2.41
C GLN A 147 -24.90 -23.51 0.99
N PHE A 148 -24.50 -24.33 0.02
CA PHE A 148 -24.96 -24.24 -1.37
C PHE A 148 -25.95 -25.36 -1.66
#